data_AF-A0A7W1G7D1-F1
#
_entry.id   AF-A0A7W1G7D1-F1
#
_cell.length_a   1.000
_cell.length_b   1.000
_cell.length_c   1.000
_cell.angle_alpha   90.00
_cell.angle_beta   90.00
_cell.angle_gamma   90.00
#
_symmetry.space_group_name_H-M   'P 1'
#
loop_
_entity.id
_entity.type
_entity.pdbx_description
1 polymer ?
#
loop_
_entity_poly.entity_id
_entity_poly.type
_entity_poly.pdbx_seq_one_letter_code
_entity_poly.pdbx_strand_id
1 'polypeptide(L)'
;MLTVLERDQNIAFTELAEAATVTLGRTRRIVRPLERIGAVCADAEGTVRVIDLDRIQRPELWAFELKLEDWKRCLFQTLVCRSYARRVTAVFPATKAKHIEAVAPSFAAHGIGVMLFDTWAQKIDRQVVPTLANKPLSAYHSWMSCFEISAARK
;
A
#
# COMPACT_ATOMS: atom_id res chain seq x y z
N MET A 1 -18.63 8.31 19.89
CA MET A 1 -17.53 9.28 19.68
C MET A 1 -17.26 9.54 18.20
N LEU A 2 -17.05 8.51 17.38
CA LEU A 2 -16.86 8.69 15.92
C LEU A 2 -18.11 9.19 15.16
N THR A 3 -19.30 9.08 15.76
CA THR A 3 -20.57 9.56 15.20
C THR A 3 -20.74 11.08 15.22
N VAL A 4 -19.91 11.80 15.98
CA VAL A 4 -19.98 13.27 16.12
C VAL A 4 -19.20 13.97 15.01
N LEU A 5 -18.22 13.29 14.42
CA LEU A 5 -17.39 13.87 13.37
C LEU A 5 -18.01 13.52 12.01
N GLU A 6 -18.75 14.47 11.43
CA GLU A 6 -19.16 14.38 10.04
C GLU A 6 -17.95 14.56 9.10
N ARG A 7 -18.02 13.95 7.91
CA ARG A 7 -16.92 13.99 6.92
C ARG A 7 -16.67 15.44 6.48
N ASP A 8 -15.40 15.80 6.29
CA ASP A 8 -14.94 17.12 5.80
C ASP A 8 -15.32 18.34 6.67
N GLN A 9 -15.81 18.14 7.90
CA GLN A 9 -15.99 19.24 8.85
C GLN A 9 -14.75 19.42 9.73
N ASN A 10 -14.34 20.69 9.89
CA ASN A 10 -13.39 21.09 10.93
C ASN A 10 -14.20 21.38 12.19
N ILE A 11 -13.90 20.67 13.27
CA ILE A 11 -14.54 20.85 14.58
C ILE A 11 -13.46 21.22 15.59
N ALA A 12 -13.70 22.21 16.45
CA ALA A 12 -12.76 22.53 17.52
C ALA A 12 -12.67 21.38 18.53
N PHE A 13 -11.49 21.15 19.14
CA PHE A 13 -11.33 20.12 20.17
C PHE A 13 -12.29 20.29 21.36
N THR A 14 -12.66 21.53 21.68
CA THR A 14 -13.63 21.89 22.73
C THR A 14 -15.03 21.45 22.34
N GLU A 15 -15.47 21.77 21.13
CA GLU A 15 -16.78 21.36 20.59
C GLU A 15 -16.88 19.84 20.47
N LEU A 16 -15.80 19.17 20.04
CA LEU A 16 -15.73 17.71 20.00
C LEU A 16 -15.85 17.10 21.39
N ALA A 17 -15.21 17.70 22.39
CA ALA A 17 -15.26 17.24 23.78
C ALA A 17 -16.67 17.38 24.36
N GLU A 18 -17.33 18.51 24.09
CA GLU A 18 -18.71 18.78 24.50
C GLU A 18 -19.70 17.80 23.84
N ALA A 19 -19.66 17.69 22.52
CA ALA A 19 -20.56 16.82 21.76
C ALA A 19 -20.36 15.33 22.06
N ALA A 20 -19.14 14.91 22.41
CA ALA A 20 -18.86 13.55 22.86
C ALA A 20 -19.02 13.35 24.39
N THR A 21 -19.37 14.39 25.14
CA THR A 21 -19.55 14.37 26.60
C THR A 21 -18.33 13.81 27.34
N VAL A 22 -17.14 14.19 26.89
CA VAL A 22 -15.85 13.78 27.46
C VAL A 22 -14.97 14.99 27.76
N THR A 23 -13.99 14.85 28.65
CA THR A 23 -13.07 15.95 28.94
C THR A 23 -12.12 16.20 27.77
N LEU A 24 -11.68 17.46 27.60
CA LEU A 24 -10.72 17.85 26.57
C LEU A 24 -9.45 16.99 26.57
N GLY A 25 -8.93 16.67 27.77
CA GLY A 25 -7.76 15.79 27.92
C GLY A 25 -8.01 14.36 27.43
N ARG A 26 -9.23 13.83 27.63
CA ARG A 26 -9.64 12.51 27.12
C ARG A 26 -9.85 12.55 25.61
N THR A 27 -10.43 13.61 25.07
CA THR A 27 -10.56 13.83 23.62
C THR A 27 -9.20 13.81 22.93
N ARG A 28 -8.23 14.59 23.43
CA ARG A 28 -6.85 14.59 22.90
C ARG A 28 -6.19 13.22 22.95
N ARG A 29 -6.39 12.46 24.04
CA ARG A 29 -5.88 11.09 24.16
C ARG A 29 -6.49 10.12 23.14
N ILE A 30 -7.75 10.31 22.76
CA ILE A 30 -8.43 9.45 21.78
C ILE A 30 -8.11 9.88 20.34
N VAL A 31 -7.94 11.18 20.08
CA VAL A 31 -7.60 11.71 18.76
C VAL A 31 -6.17 11.35 18.35
N ARG A 32 -5.19 11.38 19.27
CA ARG A 32 -3.78 11.06 18.96
C ARG A 32 -3.58 9.70 18.25
N PRO A 33 -4.16 8.58 18.73
CA PRO A 33 -4.10 7.32 17.99
C PRO A 33 -4.74 7.37 16.60
N LEU A 34 -5.85 8.12 16.45
CA LEU A 34 -6.57 8.26 15.18
C LEU A 34 -5.77 9.10 14.17
N GLU A 35 -5.08 10.13 14.65
CA GLU A 35 -4.16 10.95 13.87
C GLU A 35 -2.96 10.12 13.40
N ARG A 36 -2.41 9.28 14.29
CA ARG A 36 -1.28 8.39 13.96
C ARG A 36 -1.60 7.40 12.84
N ILE A 37 -2.86 6.97 12.71
CA ILE A 37 -3.31 6.07 11.63
C ILE A 37 -3.85 6.85 10.41
N GLY A 38 -3.79 8.18 10.43
CA GLY A 38 -4.23 9.05 9.34
C GLY A 38 -5.75 9.17 9.18
N ALA A 39 -6.54 8.73 10.17
CA ALA A 39 -8.01 8.82 10.10
C ALA A 39 -8.53 10.24 10.38
N VAL A 40 -7.77 11.05 11.12
CA VAL A 40 -8.08 12.44 11.44
C VAL A 40 -6.83 13.30 11.33
N CYS A 41 -7.00 14.59 11.08
CA CYS A 41 -5.94 15.59 11.15
C CYS A 41 -6.27 16.56 12.29
N ALA A 42 -5.34 16.77 13.22
CA ALA A 42 -5.40 17.91 14.13
C ALA A 42 -4.51 19.02 13.57
N ASP A 43 -4.97 20.27 13.60
CA ASP A 43 -4.13 21.43 13.28
C ASP A 43 -3.47 22.01 14.54
N ALA A 44 -2.58 22.99 14.37
CA ALA A 44 -1.92 23.66 15.49
C ALA A 44 -2.87 24.58 16.26
N GLU A 45 -3.94 25.01 15.59
CA GLU A 45 -4.98 25.91 16.04
C GLU A 45 -6.04 25.23 16.93
N GLY A 46 -6.00 23.89 17.05
CA GLY A 46 -6.85 23.12 17.95
C GLY A 46 -8.16 22.66 17.33
N THR A 47 -8.24 22.55 16.01
CA THR A 47 -9.33 21.89 15.29
C THR A 47 -8.96 20.46 14.86
N VAL A 48 -9.98 19.64 14.69
CA VAL A 48 -9.89 18.25 14.26
C VAL A 48 -10.80 18.06 13.06
N ARG A 49 -10.27 17.42 12.02
CA ARG A 49 -11.02 17.04 10.81
C ARG A 49 -10.90 15.55 10.55
N VAL A 50 -12.00 14.91 10.16
CA VAL A 50 -11.96 13.55 9.62
C VAL A 50 -11.40 13.61 8.21
N ILE A 51 -10.36 12.82 7.96
CA ILE A 51 -9.81 12.70 6.63
C ILE A 51 -10.66 11.67 5.88
N ASP A 52 -11.18 12.04 4.72
CA ASP A 52 -11.79 11.06 3.82
C ASP A 52 -10.71 10.16 3.22
N LEU A 53 -10.55 9.00 3.86
CA LEU A 53 -9.61 7.96 3.47
C LEU A 53 -9.93 7.34 2.10
N ASP A 54 -11.14 7.55 1.58
CA ASP A 54 -11.54 7.15 0.23
C ASP A 54 -11.17 8.21 -0.82
N ARG A 55 -11.02 9.48 -0.42
CA ARG A 55 -10.52 10.59 -1.28
C ARG A 55 -9.01 10.67 -1.36
N ILE A 56 -8.28 10.16 -0.38
CA ILE A 56 -6.84 9.92 -0.56
C ILE A 56 -6.73 8.87 -1.67
N GLN A 57 -6.23 9.25 -2.86
CA GLN A 57 -5.79 8.29 -3.85
C GLN A 57 -4.78 7.38 -3.18
N ARG A 58 -5.22 6.19 -2.78
CA ARG A 58 -4.34 5.20 -2.15
C ARG A 58 -3.24 4.94 -3.18
N PRO A 59 -1.96 5.24 -2.87
CA PRO A 59 -0.91 5.02 -3.82
C PRO A 59 -0.92 3.53 -4.18
N GLU A 60 -0.93 3.26 -5.48
CA GLU A 60 -0.90 1.89 -5.94
C GLU A 60 0.49 1.32 -5.65
N LEU A 61 0.57 0.38 -4.71
CA LEU A 61 1.82 -0.27 -4.39
C LEU A 61 2.11 -1.36 -5.42
N TRP A 62 3.21 -1.19 -6.15
CA TRP A 62 3.78 -2.18 -7.05
C TRP A 62 4.97 -2.86 -6.36
N ALA A 63 5.01 -4.19 -6.42
CA ALA A 63 6.15 -4.97 -5.98
C ALA A 63 6.81 -5.66 -7.18
N PHE A 64 8.12 -5.49 -7.29
CA PHE A 64 8.95 -6.11 -8.31
C PHE A 64 9.97 -7.02 -7.62
N GLU A 65 9.88 -8.32 -7.87
CA GLU A 65 10.87 -9.28 -7.35
C GLU A 65 11.85 -9.64 -8.47
N LEU A 66 13.08 -9.20 -8.34
CA LEU A 66 14.15 -9.52 -9.30
C LEU A 66 14.87 -10.80 -8.85
N LYS A 67 14.80 -11.86 -9.65
CA LYS A 67 15.53 -13.10 -9.38
C LYS A 67 16.28 -13.57 -10.60
N LEU A 68 17.57 -13.82 -10.40
CA LEU A 68 18.47 -14.20 -11.48
C LEU A 68 18.47 -15.71 -11.73
N GLU A 69 18.15 -16.57 -10.75
CA GLU A 69 18.46 -18.02 -10.88
C GLU A 69 17.34 -19.00 -10.51
N ASP A 70 16.54 -18.75 -9.47
CA ASP A 70 15.53 -19.70 -8.98
C ASP A 70 14.11 -19.13 -9.13
N TRP A 71 13.37 -19.64 -10.12
CA TRP A 71 11.99 -19.23 -10.40
C TRP A 71 11.00 -19.67 -9.31
N LYS A 72 11.24 -20.80 -8.63
CA LYS A 72 10.36 -21.29 -7.56
C LYS A 72 10.46 -20.37 -6.36
N ARG A 73 11.69 -20.04 -5.96
CA ARG A 73 11.94 -19.10 -4.88
C ARG A 73 11.37 -17.72 -5.21
N CYS A 74 11.56 -17.26 -6.45
CA CYS A 74 10.92 -16.04 -6.93
C CYS A 74 9.41 -16.09 -6.71
N LEU A 75 8.74 -17.12 -7.23
CA LEU A 75 7.29 -17.31 -7.08
C LEU A 75 6.83 -17.22 -5.62
N PHE A 76 7.50 -17.90 -4.69
CA PHE A 76 7.18 -17.82 -3.27
C PHE A 76 7.30 -16.39 -2.70
N GLN A 77 8.37 -15.67 -3.03
CA GLN A 77 8.55 -14.30 -2.55
C GLN A 77 7.52 -13.34 -3.18
N THR A 78 7.25 -13.50 -4.47
CA THR A 78 6.25 -12.72 -5.19
C THR A 78 4.84 -12.99 -4.64
N LEU A 79 4.56 -14.21 -4.17
CA LEU A 79 3.32 -14.52 -3.44
C LEU A 79 3.23 -13.77 -2.10
N VAL A 80 4.32 -13.68 -1.33
CA VAL A 80 4.35 -12.90 -0.08
C VAL A 80 4.02 -11.43 -0.34
N CYS A 81 4.56 -10.86 -1.43
CA CYS A 81 4.27 -9.47 -1.82
C CYS A 81 2.78 -9.19 -2.08
N ARG A 82 1.98 -10.20 -2.46
CA ARG A 82 0.54 -10.04 -2.68
C ARG A 82 -0.24 -9.66 -1.42
N SER A 83 0.33 -9.87 -0.25
CA SER A 83 -0.31 -9.48 1.02
C SER A 83 -0.44 -7.96 1.17
N TYR A 84 0.45 -7.18 0.55
CA TYR A 84 0.53 -5.73 0.69
C TYR A 84 0.47 -4.95 -0.63
N ALA A 85 0.94 -5.52 -1.74
CA ALA A 85 0.99 -4.85 -3.04
C ALA A 85 -0.24 -5.14 -3.89
N ARG A 86 -0.73 -4.10 -4.60
CA ARG A 86 -1.85 -4.19 -5.53
C ARG A 86 -1.43 -4.84 -6.85
N ARG A 87 -0.18 -4.66 -7.25
CA ARG A 87 0.40 -5.29 -8.43
C ARG A 87 1.72 -5.94 -8.05
N VAL A 88 1.91 -7.17 -8.53
CA VAL A 88 3.13 -7.91 -8.26
C VAL A 88 3.66 -8.50 -9.56
N THR A 89 4.93 -8.24 -9.82
CA THR A 89 5.62 -8.69 -11.03
C THR A 89 6.94 -9.36 -10.67
N ALA A 90 7.15 -10.57 -11.17
CA ALA A 90 8.46 -11.21 -11.17
C ALA A 90 9.26 -10.70 -12.37
N VAL A 91 10.51 -10.29 -12.13
CA VAL A 91 11.41 -9.76 -13.16
C VAL A 91 12.58 -10.71 -13.32
N PHE A 92 12.82 -11.13 -14.57
CA PHE A 92 13.90 -12.04 -14.92
C PHE A 92 14.76 -11.45 -16.05
N PRO A 93 16.05 -11.84 -16.15
CA PRO A 93 16.88 -11.41 -17.25
C PRO A 93 16.40 -12.01 -18.58
N ALA A 94 16.42 -11.22 -19.65
CA ALA A 94 16.01 -11.64 -21.00
C ALA A 94 16.81 -12.84 -21.53
N THR A 95 18.05 -13.04 -21.05
CA THR A 95 18.87 -14.23 -21.33
C THR A 95 18.20 -15.54 -20.92
N LYS A 96 17.25 -15.51 -19.99
CA LYS A 96 16.52 -16.68 -19.50
C LYS A 96 15.12 -16.83 -20.12
N ALA A 97 14.78 -16.06 -21.16
CA ALA A 97 13.45 -16.01 -21.77
C ALA A 97 12.82 -17.39 -21.98
N LYS A 98 13.51 -18.31 -22.66
CA LYS A 98 12.99 -19.67 -22.95
C LYS A 98 12.60 -20.44 -21.69
N HIS A 99 13.43 -20.36 -20.65
CA HIS A 99 13.16 -21.06 -19.39
C HIS A 99 11.98 -20.42 -18.65
N ILE A 100 11.94 -19.09 -18.61
CA ILE A 100 10.88 -18.33 -17.91
C ILE A 100 9.54 -18.47 -18.62
N GLU A 101 9.51 -18.49 -19.96
CA GLU A 101 8.31 -18.75 -20.75
C GLU A 101 7.72 -20.13 -20.46
N ALA A 102 8.56 -21.14 -20.25
CA ALA A 102 8.09 -22.49 -19.91
C ALA A 102 7.41 -22.56 -18.52
N VAL A 103 7.80 -21.70 -17.58
CA VAL A 103 7.24 -21.67 -16.21
C VAL A 103 6.28 -20.51 -15.96
N ALA A 104 6.10 -19.61 -16.93
CA ALA A 104 5.18 -18.49 -16.88
C ALA A 104 3.74 -18.88 -16.50
N PRO A 105 3.18 -20.03 -16.95
CA PRO A 105 1.86 -20.48 -16.51
C PRO A 105 1.73 -20.63 -14.98
N SER A 106 2.81 -21.00 -14.28
CA SER A 106 2.80 -21.08 -12.81
C SER A 106 2.62 -19.71 -12.16
N PHE A 107 3.24 -18.66 -12.70
CA PHE A 107 3.05 -17.30 -12.21
C PHE A 107 1.65 -16.76 -12.53
N ALA A 108 1.17 -17.02 -13.76
CA ALA A 108 -0.16 -16.61 -14.21
C ALA A 108 -1.28 -17.23 -13.35
N ALA A 109 -1.16 -18.51 -12.98
CA ALA A 109 -2.10 -19.19 -12.08
C ALA A 109 -2.23 -18.50 -10.70
N HIS A 110 -1.19 -17.77 -10.29
CA HIS A 110 -1.15 -16.99 -9.07
C HIS A 110 -1.33 -15.48 -9.30
N GLY A 111 -1.83 -15.05 -10.47
CA GLY A 111 -2.10 -13.64 -10.76
C GLY A 111 -0.86 -12.74 -10.64
N ILE A 112 0.32 -13.30 -10.86
CA ILE A 112 1.61 -12.60 -10.81
C ILE A 112 2.05 -12.29 -12.24
N GLY A 113 2.37 -11.03 -12.50
CA GLY A 113 2.95 -10.62 -13.78
C GLY A 113 4.39 -11.11 -13.93
N VAL A 114 4.85 -11.27 -15.17
CA VAL A 114 6.22 -11.70 -15.47
C VAL A 114 6.79 -10.79 -16.54
N MET A 115 7.92 -10.17 -16.26
CA MET A 115 8.64 -9.31 -17.20
C MET A 115 10.05 -9.84 -17.44
N LEU A 116 10.50 -9.74 -18.69
CA LEU A 116 11.87 -9.95 -19.08
C LEU A 116 12.57 -8.59 -19.18
N PHE A 117 13.69 -8.46 -18.50
CA PHE A 117 14.51 -7.26 -18.45
C PHE A 117 15.82 -7.50 -19.18
N ASP A 118 16.15 -6.63 -20.13
CA ASP A 118 17.45 -6.60 -20.77
C ASP A 118 18.43 -5.84 -19.88
N THR A 119 19.35 -6.58 -19.27
CA THR A 119 20.36 -6.02 -18.36
C THR A 119 21.41 -5.17 -19.07
N TRP A 120 21.65 -5.39 -20.36
CA TRP A 120 22.60 -4.58 -21.14
C TRP A 120 21.97 -3.28 -21.62
N ALA A 121 20.76 -3.36 -22.16
CA ALA A 121 20.03 -2.19 -22.63
C ALA A 121 19.29 -1.44 -21.50
N GLN A 122 19.35 -1.96 -20.26
CA GLN A 122 18.69 -1.42 -19.06
C GLN A 122 17.20 -1.10 -19.26
N LYS A 123 16.50 -1.95 -20.00
CA LYS A 123 15.09 -1.75 -20.34
C LYS A 123 14.29 -3.03 -20.20
N ILE A 124 12.99 -2.89 -20.04
CA ILE A 124 12.07 -4.02 -20.20
C ILE A 124 12.15 -4.46 -21.66
N ASP A 125 12.52 -5.72 -21.88
CA ASP A 125 12.50 -6.35 -23.21
C ASP A 125 11.04 -6.61 -23.61
N ARG A 126 10.35 -7.43 -22.80
CA ARG A 126 8.92 -7.72 -22.99
C ARG A 126 8.25 -8.22 -21.73
N GLN A 127 6.92 -8.19 -21.74
CA GLN A 127 6.08 -8.79 -20.72
C GLN A 127 5.58 -10.16 -21.19
N VAL A 128 5.85 -11.20 -20.40
CA VAL A 128 5.46 -12.59 -20.68
C VAL A 128 4.08 -12.90 -20.08
N VAL A 129 3.83 -12.38 -18.87
CA VAL A 129 2.52 -12.48 -18.21
C VAL A 129 2.07 -11.08 -17.81
N PRO A 130 0.85 -10.65 -18.18
CA PRO A 130 0.34 -9.33 -17.81
C PRO A 130 0.24 -9.18 -16.30
N THR A 131 0.65 -8.02 -15.79
CA THR A 131 0.54 -7.67 -14.38
C THR A 131 -0.88 -7.19 -14.10
N LEU A 132 -1.67 -8.04 -13.47
CA LEU A 132 -3.05 -7.70 -13.10
C LEU A 132 -3.10 -7.02 -11.73
N ALA A 133 -4.02 -6.06 -11.60
CA ALA A 133 -4.32 -5.47 -10.30
C ALA A 133 -5.09 -6.50 -9.46
N ASN A 134 -4.59 -6.77 -8.26
CA ASN A 134 -5.24 -7.61 -7.27
C ASN A 134 -5.71 -6.75 -6.10
N LYS A 135 -6.82 -7.13 -5.46
CA LYS A 135 -7.13 -6.60 -4.14
C LYS A 135 -6.08 -7.15 -3.16
N PRO A 136 -5.31 -6.31 -2.46
CA PRO A 136 -4.42 -6.80 -1.42
C PRO A 136 -5.27 -7.54 -0.38
N LEU A 137 -4.73 -8.65 0.14
CA LEU A 137 -5.44 -9.51 1.10
C LEU A 137 -5.79 -8.77 2.41
N SER A 138 -5.08 -7.68 2.70
CA SER A 138 -5.29 -6.86 3.88
C SER A 138 -5.25 -5.37 3.54
N ALA A 139 -6.35 -4.66 3.80
CA ALA A 139 -6.36 -3.20 3.72
C ALA A 139 -5.36 -2.56 4.70
N TYR A 140 -5.14 -3.20 5.86
CA TYR A 140 -4.21 -2.72 6.89
C TYR A 140 -2.75 -2.71 6.42
N HIS A 141 -2.31 -3.72 5.68
CA HIS A 141 -0.93 -3.77 5.15
C HIS A 141 -0.68 -2.70 4.08
N SER A 142 -1.65 -2.44 3.20
CA SER A 142 -1.54 -1.37 2.21
C SER A 142 -1.33 0.00 2.84
N TRP A 143 -1.80 0.22 4.07
CA TRP A 143 -1.69 1.49 4.80
C TRP A 143 -0.32 1.66 5.46
N MET A 144 0.19 0.64 6.15
CA MET A 144 1.50 0.71 6.82
C MET A 144 2.65 0.93 5.83
N SER A 145 2.62 0.28 4.66
CA SER A 145 3.65 0.45 3.63
C SER A 145 3.77 1.89 3.12
N CYS A 146 2.64 2.62 3.08
CA CYS A 146 2.63 4.02 2.63
C CYS A 146 3.24 4.97 3.66
N PHE A 147 3.04 4.67 4.95
CA PHE A 147 3.57 5.49 6.05
C PHE A 147 5.08 5.29 6.26
N GLU A 148 5.59 4.06 6.12
CA GLU A 148 7.04 3.80 6.26
C GLU A 148 7.86 4.48 5.17
N ILE A 149 7.37 4.54 3.93
CA ILE A 149 8.07 5.23 2.82
C ILE A 149 8.11 6.74 3.04
N SER A 150 7.07 7.34 3.64
CA SER A 150 7.05 8.77 3.94
C SER A 150 7.93 9.14 5.14
N ALA A 151 8.05 8.25 6.12
CA ALA A 151 8.91 8.46 7.30
C ALA A 151 10.41 8.24 7.02
N ALA A 152 10.76 7.50 5.95
CA ALA A 152 12.13 7.23 5.54
C ALA A 152 12.78 8.35 4.71
N ARG A 153 12.05 9.44 4.39
CA ARG A 153 12.62 10.66 3.81
C ARG A 153 13.08 11.59 4.94
N LYS A 154 14.33 11.44 5.38
CA LYS A 154 15.07 12.45 6.14
C LYS A 154 16.39 12.71 5.45
#